data_AF-B2GM87-F1
#
_entry.id   AF-B2GM87-F1
#
_cell.length_a   1.000
_cell.length_b   1.000
_cell.length_c   1.000
_cell.angle_alpha   90.00
_cell.angle_beta   90.00
_cell.angle_gamma   90.00
#
_symmetry.space_group_name_H-M   'P 1'
#
loop_
_entity.id
_entity.type
_entity.pdbx_description
1 polymer ?
#
loop_
_entity_poly.entity_id
_entity_poly.type
_entity_poly.pdbx_seq_one_letter_code
_entity_poly.pdbx_strand_id
1 'polypeptide(L)'
;MKCLLVLAACLVAVYAADKNDFRHEFDYLLMKTAEHNMERGEAMLLALTEQIAHLEQSKNKEEKEKIVRELETIIALISGSHDVLERELKRTDLDILERYNFESALKIGAILVRDLKAAEAKVKAINVHA
;
A
#
# COMPACT_ATOMS: atom_id res chain seq x y z
N MET A 1 4.98 4.15 -16.13
CA MET A 1 3.71 4.12 -15.39
C MET A 1 2.70 3.09 -15.90
N LYS A 2 2.98 2.31 -16.96
CA LYS A 2 2.08 1.22 -17.42
C LYS A 2 2.00 0.02 -16.44
N CYS A 3 2.98 -0.15 -15.56
CA CYS A 3 2.99 -1.25 -14.58
C CYS A 3 2.13 -1.00 -13.33
N LEU A 4 1.78 0.25 -13.01
CA LEU A 4 1.01 0.59 -11.80
C LEU A 4 -0.47 0.19 -11.92
N LEU A 5 -1.07 0.35 -13.11
CA LEU A 5 -2.46 -0.03 -13.36
C LEU A 5 -2.69 -1.55 -13.41
N VAL A 6 -1.65 -2.34 -13.71
CA VAL A 6 -1.73 -3.80 -13.74
C VAL A 6 -1.78 -4.38 -12.32
N LEU A 7 -1.13 -3.71 -11.35
CA LEU A 7 -1.12 -4.12 -9.95
C LEU A 7 -2.49 -3.94 -9.29
N ALA A 8 -3.13 -2.77 -9.47
CA ALA A 8 -4.46 -2.49 -8.95
C ALA A 8 -5.54 -3.46 -9.48
N ALA A 9 -5.48 -3.82 -10.78
CA ALA A 9 -6.42 -4.77 -11.38
C ALA A 9 -6.23 -6.22 -10.89
N CYS A 10 -5.00 -6.64 -10.61
CA CYS A 10 -4.73 -7.95 -10.01
C CYS A 10 -5.07 -8.00 -8.52
N LEU A 11 -5.05 -6.85 -7.84
CA LEU A 11 -5.31 -6.74 -6.42
C LEU A 11 -6.78 -6.90 -6.08
N VAL A 12 -7.66 -6.21 -6.80
CA VAL A 12 -9.11 -6.27 -6.59
C VAL A 12 -9.69 -7.68 -6.83
N ALA A 13 -9.08 -8.46 -7.72
CA ALA A 13 -9.56 -9.82 -8.05
C ALA A 13 -9.10 -10.91 -7.07
N VAL A 14 -8.03 -10.68 -6.30
CA VAL A 14 -7.45 -11.67 -5.37
C VAL A 14 -7.90 -11.44 -3.92
N TYR A 15 -8.40 -10.24 -3.60
CA TYR A 15 -8.58 -9.77 -2.22
C TYR A 15 -10.04 -9.62 -1.75
N ALA A 16 -11.01 -10.15 -2.50
CA ALA A 16 -12.39 -10.19 -2.05
C ALA A 16 -12.59 -11.28 -0.99
N ALA A 17 -11.88 -11.17 0.14
CA ALA A 17 -12.06 -12.07 1.26
C ALA A 17 -13.45 -11.80 1.87
N ASP A 18 -14.35 -12.76 1.75
CA ASP A 18 -15.69 -12.67 2.29
C ASP A 18 -15.64 -12.86 3.81
N LYS A 19 -16.61 -12.31 4.55
CA LYS A 19 -16.71 -12.56 5.99
C LYS A 19 -16.78 -14.07 6.29
N ASN A 20 -17.38 -14.84 5.38
CA ASN A 20 -17.51 -16.28 5.49
C ASN A 20 -16.18 -17.05 5.30
N ASP A 21 -15.12 -16.39 4.80
CA ASP A 21 -13.80 -17.00 4.61
C ASP A 21 -12.96 -17.01 5.91
N PHE A 22 -13.46 -16.41 6.99
CA PHE A 22 -12.76 -16.35 8.28
C PHE A 22 -13.58 -17.00 9.38
N ARG A 23 -12.93 -17.85 10.19
CA ARG A 23 -13.55 -18.43 11.38
C ARG A 23 -13.63 -17.41 12.52
N HIS A 24 -12.77 -16.41 12.52
CA HIS A 24 -12.71 -15.37 13.53
C HIS A 24 -13.00 -13.98 12.94
N GLU A 25 -13.96 -13.27 13.53
CA GLU A 25 -14.37 -11.93 13.07
C GLU A 25 -13.24 -10.90 13.16
N PHE A 26 -12.34 -11.04 14.14
CA PHE A 26 -11.16 -10.18 14.23
C PHE A 26 -10.16 -10.40 13.09
N ASP A 27 -10.01 -11.63 12.60
CA ASP A 27 -9.14 -11.94 11.46
C ASP A 27 -9.71 -11.29 10.18
N TYR A 28 -11.03 -11.34 10.00
CA TYR A 28 -11.73 -10.61 8.94
C TYR A 28 -11.51 -9.09 9.04
N LEU A 29 -11.71 -8.49 10.23
CA LEU A 29 -11.53 -7.04 10.44
C LEU A 29 -10.09 -6.60 10.21
N LEU A 30 -9.12 -7.41 10.63
CA LEU A 30 -7.70 -7.17 10.40
C LEU A 30 -7.40 -7.16 8.89
N MET A 31 -7.94 -8.13 8.16
CA MET A 31 -7.77 -8.22 6.71
C MET A 31 -8.44 -7.06 5.96
N LYS A 32 -9.67 -6.67 6.34
CA LYS A 32 -10.34 -5.48 5.79
C LYS A 32 -9.56 -4.19 6.08
N THR A 33 -8.92 -4.09 7.23
CA THR A 33 -8.08 -2.93 7.58
C THR A 33 -6.81 -2.89 6.73
N ALA A 34 -6.17 -4.05 6.54
CA ALA A 34 -5.00 -4.17 5.66
C ALA A 34 -5.35 -3.78 4.22
N GLU A 35 -6.48 -4.28 3.71
CA GLU A 35 -7.03 -3.95 2.39
C GLU A 35 -7.26 -2.44 2.26
N HIS A 36 -7.96 -1.81 3.21
CA HIS A 36 -8.21 -0.38 3.20
C HIS A 36 -6.92 0.46 3.17
N ASN A 37 -5.90 0.04 3.93
CA ASN A 37 -4.61 0.72 3.93
C ASN A 37 -3.88 0.58 2.59
N MET A 38 -4.00 -0.59 1.93
CA MET A 38 -3.45 -0.82 0.60
C MET A 38 -4.16 0.02 -0.46
N GLU A 39 -5.51 0.05 -0.47
CA GLU A 39 -6.31 0.89 -1.37
C GLU A 39 -5.92 2.37 -1.26
N ARG A 40 -5.69 2.86 -0.04
CA ARG A 40 -5.18 4.22 0.18
C ARG A 40 -3.80 4.44 -0.42
N GLY A 41 -2.92 3.44 -0.34
CA GLY A 41 -1.60 3.49 -0.97
C GLY A 41 -1.67 3.51 -2.49
N GLU A 42 -2.58 2.74 -3.08
CA GLU A 42 -2.83 2.77 -4.52
C GLU A 42 -3.40 4.10 -5.00
N ALA A 43 -4.39 4.64 -4.29
CA ALA A 43 -4.96 5.94 -4.60
C ALA A 43 -3.90 7.05 -4.54
N MET A 44 -2.98 6.98 -3.58
CA MET A 44 -1.83 7.89 -3.51
C MET A 44 -0.90 7.74 -4.71
N LEU A 45 -0.57 6.52 -5.12
CA LEU A 45 0.25 6.27 -6.31
C LEU A 45 -0.40 6.81 -7.58
N LEU A 46 -1.73 6.71 -7.69
CA LEU A 46 -2.47 7.27 -8.82
C LEU A 46 -2.40 8.80 -8.84
N ALA A 47 -2.68 9.44 -7.70
CA ALA A 47 -2.62 10.89 -7.55
C ALA A 47 -1.19 11.45 -7.76
N LEU A 48 -0.16 10.66 -7.47
CA LEU A 48 1.23 11.07 -7.56
C LEU A 48 1.63 11.54 -8.96
N THR A 49 1.01 11.00 -10.01
CA THR A 49 1.36 11.37 -11.39
C THR A 49 1.06 12.85 -11.65
N GLU A 50 -0.12 13.31 -11.21
CA GLU A 50 -0.52 14.71 -11.35
C GLU A 50 0.28 15.60 -10.41
N GLN A 51 0.51 15.16 -9.17
CA GLN A 51 1.31 15.89 -8.18
C GLN A 51 2.77 16.08 -8.65
N ILE A 52 3.39 15.06 -9.25
CA ILE A 52 4.75 15.17 -9.81
C ILE A 52 4.75 16.13 -10.99
N ALA A 53 3.78 16.03 -11.91
CA ALA A 53 3.71 16.92 -13.06
C ALA A 53 3.55 18.38 -12.63
N HIS A 54 2.74 18.64 -11.61
CA HIS A 54 2.59 19.97 -11.02
C HIS A 54 3.87 20.42 -10.32
N LEU A 55 4.51 19.55 -9.53
CA LEU A 55 5.76 19.86 -8.85
C LEU A 55 6.94 20.14 -9.82
N GLU A 56 7.02 19.43 -10.94
CA GLU A 56 8.05 19.67 -11.97
C GLU A 56 7.91 21.05 -12.62
N GLN A 57 6.67 21.56 -12.72
CA GLN A 57 6.36 22.89 -13.23
C GLN A 57 6.54 23.98 -12.17
N SER A 58 5.97 23.77 -10.99
CA SER A 58 5.95 24.74 -9.88
C SER A 58 7.32 24.88 -9.23
N LYS A 59 8.08 23.78 -9.16
CA LYS A 59 9.34 23.63 -8.42
C LYS A 59 9.22 24.12 -6.97
N ASN A 60 8.04 23.97 -6.37
CA ASN A 60 7.76 24.43 -5.02
C ASN A 60 8.28 23.43 -3.99
N LYS A 61 9.15 23.90 -3.07
CA LYS A 61 9.71 23.09 -1.99
C LYS A 61 8.67 22.61 -0.98
N GLU A 62 7.70 23.45 -0.62
CA GLU A 62 6.66 23.10 0.36
C GLU A 62 5.75 21.99 -0.18
N GLU A 63 5.42 22.07 -1.47
CA GLU A 63 4.67 21.03 -2.18
C GLU A 63 5.44 19.70 -2.19
N LYS A 64 6.73 19.73 -2.52
CA LYS A 64 7.60 18.55 -2.45
C LYS A 64 7.61 17.92 -1.06
N GLU A 65 7.79 18.72 -0.02
CA GLU A 65 7.80 18.24 1.36
C GLU A 65 6.45 17.64 1.77
N LYS A 66 5.33 18.24 1.33
CA LYS A 66 4.00 17.69 1.54
C LYS A 66 3.84 16.30 0.90
N ILE A 67 4.19 16.16 -0.39
CA ILE A 67 4.08 14.88 -1.11
C ILE A 67 4.95 13.81 -0.44
N VAL A 68 6.17 14.16 -0.05
CA VAL A 68 7.07 13.24 0.66
C VAL A 68 6.46 12.79 1.99
N ARG A 69 5.92 13.71 2.80
CA ARG A 69 5.27 13.35 4.07
C ARG A 69 4.05 12.45 3.89
N GLU A 70 3.25 12.68 2.86
CA GLU A 70 2.09 11.83 2.55
C GLU A 70 2.53 10.41 2.16
N LEU A 71 3.60 10.29 1.34
CA LEU A 71 4.19 8.99 0.99
C LEU A 71 4.76 8.27 2.23
N GLU A 72 5.55 8.97 3.05
CA GLU A 72 6.14 8.40 4.27
C GLU A 72 5.04 7.90 5.24
N THR A 73 3.95 8.65 5.38
CA THR A 73 2.81 8.27 6.24
C THR A 73 2.15 6.98 5.76
N ILE A 74 1.89 6.86 4.46
CA ILE A 74 1.25 5.67 3.88
C ILE A 74 2.19 4.46 3.93
N ILE A 75 3.48 4.65 3.62
CA ILE A 75 4.49 3.60 3.74
C ILE A 75 4.53 3.06 5.18
N ALA A 76 4.53 3.94 6.17
CA ALA A 76 4.54 3.55 7.58
C ALA A 76 3.27 2.78 7.97
N LEU A 77 2.10 3.22 7.49
CA LEU A 77 0.81 2.55 7.75
C LEU A 77 0.78 1.13 7.20
N ILE A 78 1.17 0.93 5.93
CA ILE A 78 1.18 -0.38 5.28
C ILE A 78 2.25 -1.29 5.91
N SER A 79 3.43 -0.74 6.21
CA SER A 79 4.53 -1.51 6.83
C SER A 79 4.17 -1.96 8.25
N GLY A 80 3.50 -1.11 9.03
CA GLY A 80 3.01 -1.49 10.37
C GLY A 80 1.97 -2.61 10.33
N SER A 81 1.09 -2.62 9.31
CA SER A 81 0.17 -3.74 9.09
C SER A 81 0.91 -5.01 8.68
N HIS A 82 2.00 -4.91 7.91
CA HIS A 82 2.79 -6.06 7.47
C HIS A 82 3.36 -6.89 8.63
N ASP A 83 3.98 -6.23 9.62
CA ASP A 83 4.56 -6.91 10.79
C ASP A 83 3.51 -7.67 11.61
N VAL A 84 2.29 -7.12 11.69
CA VAL A 84 1.16 -7.77 12.35
C VAL A 84 0.74 -9.01 11.58
N LEU A 85 0.54 -8.90 10.26
CA LEU A 85 0.13 -10.02 9.42
C LEU A 85 1.18 -11.15 9.40
N GLU A 86 2.47 -10.84 9.43
CA GLU A 86 3.54 -11.85 9.55
C GLU A 86 3.46 -12.64 10.85
N ARG A 87 3.09 -11.98 11.95
CA ARG A 87 2.89 -12.65 13.23
C ARG A 87 1.64 -13.52 13.20
N GLU A 88 0.54 -13.02 12.64
CA GLU A 88 -0.70 -13.78 12.54
C GLU A 88 -0.53 -15.02 11.63
N LEU A 89 0.23 -14.94 10.54
CA LEU A 89 0.49 -16.08 9.65
C LEU A 89 1.20 -17.27 10.34
N LYS A 90 1.91 -17.02 11.45
CA LYS A 90 2.61 -18.05 12.24
C LYS A 90 1.66 -18.82 13.17
N ARG A 91 0.39 -18.40 13.28
CA ARG A 91 -0.63 -19.12 14.04
C ARG A 91 -0.83 -20.53 13.47
N THR A 92 -0.87 -21.50 14.37
CA THR A 92 -1.04 -22.92 14.03
C THR A 92 -2.50 -23.27 13.77
N ASP A 93 -3.42 -22.45 14.23
CA ASP A 93 -4.86 -22.68 14.14
C ASP A 93 -5.47 -22.24 12.81
N LEU A 94 -4.74 -21.54 11.91
CA LEU A 94 -5.25 -21.02 10.64
C LEU A 94 -5.66 -22.12 9.65
N ASP A 95 -6.81 -21.92 8.99
CA ASP A 95 -7.21 -22.76 7.86
C ASP A 95 -6.51 -22.33 6.55
N ILE A 96 -6.80 -23.07 5.47
CA ILE A 96 -6.14 -22.87 4.17
C ILE A 96 -6.53 -21.51 3.56
N LEU A 97 -7.78 -21.07 3.72
CA LEU A 97 -8.27 -19.81 3.13
C LEU A 97 -7.71 -18.62 3.90
N GLU A 98 -7.74 -18.67 5.23
CA GLU A 98 -7.14 -17.64 6.08
C GLU A 98 -5.64 -17.51 5.82
N ARG A 99 -4.93 -18.64 5.75
CA ARG A 99 -3.50 -18.65 5.41
C ARG A 99 -3.24 -18.04 4.04
N TYR A 100 -4.02 -18.40 3.03
CA TYR A 100 -3.91 -17.82 1.70
C TYR A 100 -4.14 -16.31 1.71
N ASN A 101 -5.15 -15.83 2.44
CA ASN A 101 -5.46 -14.41 2.58
C ASN A 101 -4.31 -13.65 3.24
N PHE A 102 -3.76 -14.15 4.36
CA PHE A 102 -2.60 -13.56 5.02
C PHE A 102 -1.34 -13.57 4.14
N GLU A 103 -1.04 -14.66 3.44
CA GLU A 103 0.10 -14.74 2.53
C GLU A 103 -0.02 -13.79 1.33
N SER A 104 -1.22 -13.70 0.76
CA SER A 104 -1.52 -12.77 -0.32
C SER A 104 -1.35 -11.34 0.14
N ALA A 105 -1.88 -11.00 1.32
CA ALA A 105 -1.73 -9.70 1.95
C ALA A 105 -0.28 -9.26 2.09
N LEU A 106 0.57 -10.15 2.61
CA LEU A 106 1.98 -9.86 2.81
C LEU A 106 2.69 -9.60 1.48
N LYS A 107 2.51 -10.48 0.48
CA LYS A 107 3.14 -10.32 -0.84
C LYS A 107 2.75 -9.01 -1.52
N ILE A 108 1.45 -8.70 -1.45
CA ILE A 108 0.87 -7.50 -2.02
C ILE A 108 1.41 -6.25 -1.32
N GLY A 109 1.35 -6.22 0.02
CA GLY A 109 1.82 -5.09 0.81
C GLY A 109 3.30 -4.83 0.55
N ALA A 110 4.12 -5.88 0.43
CA ALA A 110 5.55 -5.75 0.10
C ALA A 110 5.77 -5.12 -1.28
N ILE A 111 4.98 -5.51 -2.28
CA ILE A 111 5.04 -4.90 -3.62
C ILE A 111 4.64 -3.43 -3.57
N LEU A 112 3.54 -3.11 -2.90
CA LEU A 112 3.03 -1.75 -2.78
C LEU A 112 4.02 -0.84 -2.06
N VAL A 113 4.60 -1.29 -0.95
CA VAL A 113 5.64 -0.54 -0.21
C VAL A 113 6.89 -0.30 -1.06
N ARG A 114 7.32 -1.31 -1.84
CA ARG A 114 8.46 -1.15 -2.77
C ARG A 114 8.16 -0.07 -3.80
N ASP A 115 6.97 -0.09 -4.39
CA ASP A 115 6.58 0.85 -5.44
C ASP A 115 6.40 2.28 -4.89
N LEU A 116 5.84 2.42 -3.68
CA LEU A 116 5.75 3.69 -2.94
C LEU A 116 7.13 4.26 -2.60
N LYS A 117 8.08 3.44 -2.13
CA LYS A 117 9.46 3.87 -1.87
C LYS A 117 10.19 4.30 -3.15
N ALA A 118 9.94 3.60 -4.26
CA ALA A 118 10.49 3.99 -5.55
C ALA A 118 9.91 5.33 -6.04
N ALA A 119 8.62 5.57 -5.79
CA ALA A 119 7.95 6.85 -6.04
C ALA A 119 8.53 7.97 -5.15
N GLU A 120 8.69 7.72 -3.86
CA GLU A 120 9.29 8.65 -2.89
C GLU A 120 10.70 9.09 -3.31
N ALA A 121 11.55 8.15 -3.72
CA ALA A 121 12.89 8.44 -4.21
C ALA A 121 12.87 9.36 -5.46
N LYS A 122 11.91 9.17 -6.36
CA LYS A 122 11.73 10.04 -7.54
C LYS A 122 11.32 11.45 -7.14
N VAL A 123 10.35 11.59 -6.24
CA VAL A 123 9.92 12.91 -5.75
C VAL A 123 11.08 13.62 -5.04
N LYS A 124 11.83 12.90 -4.19
CA LYS A 124 13.02 13.44 -3.49
C LYS A 124 14.10 13.92 -4.47
N ALA A 125 14.22 13.32 -5.65
CA ALA A 125 15.19 13.72 -6.67
C ALA A 125 14.80 14.98 -7.48
N ILE A 126 13.56 15.47 -7.40
CA ILE A 126 13.13 16.66 -8.14
C ILE A 126 13.81 17.92 -7.56
N ASN A 127 14.47 18.69 -8.41
CA ASN A 127 15.07 19.96 -8.04
C ASN A 127 13.98 21.04 -7.88
N VAL A 128 13.93 21.64 -6.71
CA VAL A 128 12.99 22.71 -6.35
C VAL A 128 13.75 24.02 -6.14
N HIS A 129 13.05 25.14 -6.23
CA HIS A 129 13.60 26.44 -5.83
C HIS A 129 13.85 26.45 -4.32
N ALA A 130 14.95 27.11 -3.91
CA ALA A 130 15.38 27.18 -2.51
C ALA A 130 14.39 27.93 -1.62
#